data_AF-A0A0L0KJQ2-F1
#
_entry.id   AF-A0A0L0KJQ2-F1
#
_cell.length_a   1.000
_cell.length_b   1.000
_cell.length_c   1.000
_cell.angle_alpha   90.00
_cell.angle_beta   90.00
_cell.angle_gamma   90.00
#
_symmetry.space_group_name_H-M   'P 1'
#
loop_
_entity.id
_entity.type
_entity.pdbx_description
1 polymer ?
#
loop_
_entity_poly.entity_id
_entity_poly.type
_entity_poly.pdbx_seq_one_letter_code
_entity_poly.pdbx_strand_id
1 'polypeptide(L)'
;MNWGTITVGRIALREVFTVSETGGDSRKLSVDGQEASTDLTRAEVVARHDNLLALEGTVVPVTFTDKPERDGYYTVESVTADLTEWAGSVVKADWKLSLVRLGTQGETDLQSRLTGARRANQYSLAGERWHAPPIGHYSYYTGSTNPSSMTRTGEDGAITVYRAVPATFSPRWGCSATSYMQGRVKFLSASIELTGCDHECSTSSWQLSNGLVNVVPSASASLDVQAYTGGAWQSKLWRVFSDTSTEVTSWDAMSLLHNEPEAVTVRFTKSLNPGRLHLDLTLRRGSRFVEGYLHRGTADTLTVRLATMENNTAPASGEYVAASGNDAAGNRFIVGSASNFTPHASGGLSLAATTRLDFFLGVIAGGGSAAAGDAATVLRDQYLGALPERIYGVRR
;
A
#
# COMPACT_ATOMS: atom_id res chain seq x y z
N MET A 1 -6.35 -34.50 11.92
CA MET A 1 -6.42 -33.52 13.03
C MET A 1 -6.33 -32.15 12.39
N ASN A 2 -7.26 -31.23 12.69
CA ASN A 2 -7.14 -29.84 12.23
C ASN A 2 -6.18 -29.13 13.18
N TRP A 3 -5.10 -28.57 12.65
CA TRP A 3 -4.16 -27.74 13.39
C TRP A 3 -4.70 -26.32 13.52
N GLY A 4 -4.41 -25.63 14.63
CA GLY A 4 -4.65 -24.19 14.74
C GLY A 4 -3.77 -23.39 13.77
N THR A 5 -4.04 -22.09 13.67
CA THR A 5 -3.26 -21.14 12.85
C THR A 5 -2.69 -20.03 13.73
N ILE A 6 -1.38 -19.79 13.60
CA ILE A 6 -0.73 -18.57 14.06
C ILE A 6 -0.61 -17.62 12.87
N THR A 7 -1.15 -16.41 12.99
CA THR A 7 -0.99 -15.37 11.96
C THR A 7 0.04 -14.36 12.45
N VAL A 8 1.12 -14.17 11.69
CA VAL A 8 2.19 -13.21 11.96
C VAL A 8 2.17 -12.16 10.85
N GLY A 9 1.60 -10.99 11.15
CA GLY A 9 1.38 -9.96 10.14
C GLY A 9 0.46 -10.46 9.01
N ARG A 10 1.03 -10.66 7.81
CA ARG A 10 0.30 -11.13 6.62
C ARG A 10 0.33 -12.66 6.46
N ILE A 11 1.16 -13.35 7.24
CA ILE A 11 1.49 -14.76 7.01
C ILE A 11 0.68 -15.62 7.97
N ALA A 12 -0.07 -16.57 7.43
CA ALA A 12 -0.70 -17.63 8.20
C ALA A 12 0.20 -18.87 8.20
N LEU A 13 0.57 -19.32 9.39
CA LEU A 13 1.40 -20.51 9.61
C LEU A 13 0.63 -21.51 10.47
N ARG A 14 1.05 -22.77 10.40
CA ARG A 14 0.55 -23.82 11.29
C ARG A 14 0.90 -23.48 12.74
N GLU A 15 -0.10 -23.47 13.61
CA GLU A 15 0.13 -23.32 15.05
C GLU A 15 0.63 -24.64 15.64
N VAL A 16 1.68 -24.56 16.46
CA VAL A 16 2.21 -25.70 17.22
C VAL A 16 1.66 -25.75 18.65
N PHE A 17 1.75 -26.93 19.28
CA PHE A 17 1.20 -27.17 20.61
C PHE A 17 1.88 -26.36 21.71
N THR A 18 3.19 -26.10 21.57
CA THR A 18 3.99 -25.48 22.63
C THR A 18 4.39 -24.07 22.25
N VAL A 19 4.24 -23.17 23.22
CA VAL A 19 4.70 -21.79 23.14
C VAL A 19 5.56 -21.53 24.37
N SER A 20 6.79 -21.05 24.17
CA SER A 20 7.71 -20.74 25.27
C SER A 20 7.82 -19.24 25.47
N GLU A 21 7.52 -18.75 26.67
CA GLU A 21 7.67 -17.35 27.05
C GLU A 21 8.71 -17.18 28.16
N THR A 22 9.55 -16.16 28.02
CA THR A 22 10.48 -15.71 29.07
C THR A 22 10.06 -14.33 29.56
N GLY A 23 9.92 -14.16 30.88
CA GLY A 23 9.64 -12.87 31.51
C GLY A 23 10.88 -11.97 31.59
N GLY A 24 10.67 -10.68 31.93
CA GLY A 24 11.73 -9.68 32.06
C GLY A 24 11.42 -8.40 31.28
N ASP A 25 12.42 -7.54 31.08
CA ASP A 25 12.29 -6.26 30.37
C ASP A 25 11.89 -6.42 28.89
N SER A 26 12.20 -7.57 28.30
CA SER A 26 11.70 -8.00 26.99
C SER A 26 10.95 -9.32 27.18
N ARG A 27 9.62 -9.28 27.24
CA ARG A 27 8.78 -10.49 27.27
C ARG A 27 8.97 -11.23 25.94
N LYS A 28 9.86 -12.23 25.92
CA LYS A 28 10.22 -12.97 24.70
C LYS A 28 9.34 -14.19 24.52
N LEU A 29 8.89 -14.40 23.30
CA LEU A 29 8.03 -15.47 22.85
C LEU A 29 8.76 -16.22 21.74
N SER A 30 9.01 -17.52 21.93
CA SER A 30 9.59 -18.38 20.89
C SER A 30 8.55 -19.37 20.39
N VAL A 31 8.42 -19.43 19.07
CA VAL A 31 7.55 -20.35 18.35
C VAL A 31 8.32 -20.95 17.18
N ASP A 32 8.06 -22.22 16.89
CA ASP A 32 8.65 -22.96 15.79
C ASP A 32 7.60 -23.85 15.13
N GLY A 33 7.85 -24.32 13.91
CA GLY A 33 6.92 -25.16 13.18
C GLY A 33 7.45 -25.60 11.83
N GLN A 34 6.60 -26.30 11.07
CA GLN A 34 6.92 -26.78 9.73
C GLN A 34 5.73 -26.56 8.79
N GLU A 35 6.01 -25.97 7.62
CA GLU A 35 5.10 -25.94 6.47
C GLU A 35 5.53 -27.01 5.46
N ALA A 36 4.58 -27.67 4.80
CA ALA A 36 4.90 -28.76 3.87
C ALA A 36 3.98 -28.77 2.64
N SER A 37 4.52 -29.20 1.51
CA SER A 37 3.81 -29.23 0.22
C SER A 37 2.74 -30.32 0.10
N THR A 38 2.48 -31.07 1.17
CA THR A 38 1.33 -32.01 1.24
C THR A 38 0.03 -31.27 1.46
N ASP A 39 0.09 -30.13 2.16
CA ASP A 39 -1.08 -29.31 2.53
C ASP A 39 -1.10 -27.98 1.76
N LEU A 40 0.01 -27.62 1.12
CA LEU A 40 0.23 -26.38 0.37
C LEU A 40 0.86 -26.71 -1.00
N THR A 41 0.73 -25.80 -1.95
CA THR A 41 1.53 -25.88 -3.18
C THR A 41 3.01 -25.59 -2.87
N ARG A 42 3.91 -26.07 -3.74
CA ARG A 42 5.34 -25.74 -3.64
C ARG A 42 5.58 -24.22 -3.60
N ALA A 43 4.85 -23.46 -4.42
CA ALA A 43 4.98 -22.00 -4.48
C ALA A 43 4.59 -21.35 -3.15
N GLU A 44 3.53 -21.85 -2.49
CA GLU A 44 3.11 -21.34 -1.17
C GLU A 44 4.12 -21.67 -0.07
N VAL A 45 4.74 -22.86 -0.07
CA VAL A 45 5.78 -23.21 0.92
C VAL A 45 7.00 -22.30 0.77
N VAL A 46 7.49 -22.11 -0.46
CA VAL A 46 8.62 -21.21 -0.74
C VAL A 46 8.27 -19.77 -0.38
N ALA A 47 7.06 -19.31 -0.74
CA ALA A 47 6.62 -17.97 -0.39
C ALA A 47 6.53 -17.77 1.13
N ARG A 48 6.01 -18.73 1.90
CA ARG A 48 5.97 -18.64 3.37
C ARG A 48 7.38 -18.57 3.96
N HIS A 49 8.31 -19.38 3.45
CA HIS A 49 9.72 -19.33 3.83
C HIS A 49 10.31 -17.94 3.62
N ASP A 50 10.22 -17.39 2.41
CA ASP A 50 10.82 -16.10 2.08
C ASP A 50 10.11 -14.96 2.84
N ASN A 51 8.77 -15.02 2.92
CA ASN A 51 7.97 -14.01 3.59
C ASN A 51 8.34 -13.92 5.07
N LEU A 52 8.59 -15.06 5.72
CA LEU A 52 9.00 -15.11 7.12
C LEU A 52 10.34 -14.41 7.33
N LEU A 53 11.35 -14.73 6.51
CA LEU A 53 12.68 -14.11 6.60
C LEU A 53 12.60 -12.59 6.43
N ALA A 54 11.70 -12.11 5.58
CA ALA A 54 11.49 -10.69 5.33
C ALA A 54 10.80 -9.91 6.48
N LEU A 55 10.37 -10.58 7.56
CA LEU A 55 9.74 -9.93 8.72
C LEU A 55 10.71 -9.49 9.81
N GLU A 56 11.98 -9.88 9.77
CA GLU A 56 12.93 -9.56 10.84
C GLU A 56 13.02 -8.05 11.12
N GLY A 57 12.99 -7.67 12.40
CA GLY A 57 13.03 -6.27 12.84
C GLY A 57 11.71 -5.50 12.71
N THR A 58 10.65 -6.11 12.18
CA THR A 58 9.36 -5.43 11.99
C THR A 58 8.44 -5.56 13.21
N VAL A 59 7.53 -4.60 13.38
CA VAL A 59 6.43 -4.67 14.35
C VAL A 59 5.20 -5.20 13.63
N VAL A 60 4.64 -6.30 14.13
CA VAL A 60 3.50 -6.99 13.50
C VAL A 60 2.43 -7.35 14.53
N PRO A 61 1.14 -7.35 14.13
CA PRO A 61 0.12 -8.06 14.89
C PRO A 61 0.39 -9.57 14.82
N VAL A 62 0.24 -10.26 15.94
CA VAL A 62 0.25 -11.72 15.99
C VAL A 62 -1.05 -12.19 16.62
N THR A 63 -1.69 -13.17 15.98
CA THR A 63 -2.91 -13.81 16.48
C THR A 63 -2.78 -15.33 16.46
N PHE A 64 -3.41 -15.97 17.43
CA PHE A 64 -3.40 -17.42 17.61
C PHE A 64 -4.82 -17.97 17.59
N THR A 65 -4.99 -19.16 17.02
CA THR A 65 -6.29 -19.84 17.03
C THR A 65 -6.49 -20.56 18.36
N ASP A 66 -5.47 -21.30 18.81
CA ASP A 66 -5.58 -22.15 20.00
C ASP A 66 -5.11 -21.44 21.28
N LYS A 67 -4.44 -20.28 21.16
CA LYS A 67 -3.86 -19.50 22.29
C LYS A 67 -4.20 -18.00 22.22
N PRO A 68 -5.48 -17.61 22.08
CA PRO A 68 -5.88 -16.22 21.83
C PRO A 68 -5.48 -15.23 22.93
N GLU A 69 -5.17 -15.68 24.15
CA GLU A 69 -4.61 -14.85 25.23
C GLU A 69 -3.20 -14.30 24.90
N ARG A 70 -2.57 -14.83 23.86
CA ARG A 70 -1.28 -14.40 23.32
C ARG A 70 -1.41 -13.42 22.15
N ASP A 71 -2.63 -13.08 21.74
CA ASP A 71 -2.83 -12.06 20.73
C ASP A 71 -2.24 -10.71 21.17
N GLY A 72 -1.63 -9.99 20.24
CA GLY A 72 -1.03 -8.69 20.52
C GLY A 72 -0.06 -8.23 19.46
N TYR A 73 0.72 -7.20 19.81
CA TYR A 73 1.77 -6.66 18.96
C TYR A 73 3.12 -7.17 19.40
N TYR A 74 3.93 -7.56 18.43
CA TYR A 74 5.25 -8.13 18.63
C TYR A 74 6.25 -7.46 17.71
N THR A 75 7.48 -7.30 18.21
CA THR A 75 8.64 -7.06 17.33
C THR A 75 9.24 -8.42 16.98
N VAL A 76 9.45 -8.68 15.69
CA VAL A 76 10.15 -9.88 15.24
C VAL A 76 11.64 -9.68 15.49
N GLU A 77 12.20 -10.35 16.50
CA GLU A 77 13.60 -10.20 16.89
C GLU A 77 14.53 -11.01 15.99
N SER A 78 14.15 -12.24 15.67
CA SER A 78 14.88 -13.09 14.75
C SER A 78 13.98 -14.10 14.07
N VAL A 79 14.36 -14.48 12.85
CA VAL A 79 13.68 -15.50 12.05
C VAL A 79 14.71 -16.47 11.50
N THR A 80 14.41 -17.77 11.57
CA THR A 80 15.13 -18.79 10.79
C THR A 80 14.11 -19.61 10.04
N ALA A 81 14.41 -19.93 8.78
CA ALA A 81 13.62 -20.82 7.96
C ALA A 81 14.58 -21.70 7.13
N ASP A 82 14.42 -23.01 7.23
CA ASP A 82 15.21 -24.01 6.51
C ASP A 82 14.34 -24.68 5.44
N LEU A 83 14.66 -24.45 4.17
CA LEU A 83 13.96 -25.05 3.05
C LEU A 83 14.58 -26.40 2.66
N THR A 84 13.80 -27.48 2.72
CA THR A 84 14.23 -28.83 2.32
C THR A 84 13.35 -29.34 1.17
N GLU A 85 13.98 -29.75 0.07
CA GLU A 85 13.29 -30.33 -1.09
C GLU A 85 13.84 -31.73 -1.41
N TRP A 86 12.99 -32.74 -1.29
CA TRP A 86 13.34 -34.13 -1.60
C TRP A 86 13.07 -34.44 -3.07
N ALA A 87 14.05 -34.17 -3.95
CA ALA A 87 14.07 -34.58 -5.37
C ALA A 87 12.70 -34.58 -6.08
N GLY A 88 11.96 -33.46 -6.00
CA GLY A 88 10.67 -33.26 -6.68
C GLY A 88 9.44 -33.91 -6.02
N SER A 89 9.56 -34.44 -4.81
CA SER A 89 8.44 -35.08 -4.09
C SER A 89 7.80 -34.19 -3.05
N VAL A 90 8.57 -33.72 -2.06
CA VAL A 90 8.07 -32.94 -0.92
C VAL A 90 9.00 -31.76 -0.67
N VAL A 91 8.40 -30.57 -0.59
CA VAL A 91 9.06 -29.35 -0.13
C VAL A 91 8.58 -29.03 1.28
N LYS A 92 9.52 -28.74 2.17
CA LYS A 92 9.27 -28.37 3.56
C LYS A 92 9.99 -27.09 3.90
N ALA A 93 9.38 -26.27 4.74
CA ALA A 93 10.00 -25.12 5.37
C ALA A 93 9.87 -25.26 6.89
N ASP A 94 10.96 -25.64 7.55
CA ASP A 94 11.06 -25.64 9.01
C ASP A 94 11.40 -24.23 9.46
N TRP A 95 10.60 -23.64 10.35
CA TRP A 95 10.74 -22.24 10.74
C TRP A 95 10.79 -22.06 12.24
N LYS A 96 11.41 -20.96 12.68
CA LYS A 96 11.46 -20.52 14.07
C LYS A 96 11.46 -19.00 14.14
N LEU A 97 10.68 -18.47 15.09
CA LEU A 97 10.54 -17.05 15.36
C LEU A 97 10.92 -16.76 16.83
N SER A 98 11.70 -15.71 17.03
CA SER A 98 11.83 -15.03 18.33
C SER A 98 11.06 -13.72 18.24
N LEU A 99 10.09 -13.53 19.13
CA LEU A 99 9.19 -12.39 19.15
C LEU A 99 9.32 -11.66 20.49
N VAL A 100 9.43 -10.34 20.47
CA VAL A 100 9.37 -9.51 21.69
C VAL A 100 7.98 -8.89 21.80
N ARG A 101 7.23 -9.27 22.84
CA ARG A 101 5.88 -8.76 23.06
C ARG A 101 5.90 -7.30 23.46
N LEU A 102 5.25 -6.46 22.66
CA LEU A 102 5.03 -5.04 22.96
C LEU A 102 3.83 -4.84 23.90
N GLY A 103 2.80 -5.67 23.73
CA GLY A 103 1.61 -5.72 24.57
C GLY A 103 0.36 -6.12 23.80
N THR A 104 -0.72 -6.33 24.54
CA THR A 104 -2.07 -6.57 24.00
C THR A 104 -2.74 -5.27 23.56
N GLN A 105 -3.91 -5.37 22.92
CA GLN A 105 -4.77 -4.21 22.57
C GLN A 105 -5.11 -3.32 23.79
N GLY A 106 -5.10 -3.87 25.00
CA GLY A 106 -5.34 -3.14 26.24
C GLY A 106 -4.12 -2.38 26.77
N GLU A 107 -2.92 -2.92 26.55
CA GLU A 107 -1.66 -2.44 27.13
C GLU A 107 -0.90 -1.46 26.20
N THR A 108 -1.18 -1.50 24.90
CA THR A 108 -0.41 -0.76 23.89
C THR A 108 -1.32 0.09 23.00
N ASP A 109 -0.92 1.34 22.80
CA ASP A 109 -1.35 2.17 21.67
C ASP A 109 -0.33 2.07 20.54
N LEU A 110 -0.81 2.29 19.33
CA LEU A 110 0.03 2.43 18.15
C LEU A 110 0.17 3.91 17.83
N GLN A 111 1.39 4.33 17.54
CA GLN A 111 1.69 5.68 17.11
C GLN A 111 2.09 5.68 15.63
N SER A 112 1.33 6.44 14.84
CA SER A 112 1.65 6.77 13.45
C SER A 112 2.58 7.98 13.42
N ARG A 113 3.88 7.73 13.24
CA ARG A 113 4.85 8.81 13.05
C ARG A 113 4.81 9.31 11.61
N LEU A 114 4.02 10.34 11.41
CA LEU A 114 3.92 11.08 10.15
C LEU A 114 5.08 12.07 10.06
N THR A 115 6.24 11.57 9.61
CA THR A 115 7.50 12.32 9.56
C THR A 115 7.77 12.84 8.15
N GLY A 116 8.51 13.95 8.06
CA GLY A 116 8.89 14.55 6.78
C GLY A 116 8.18 15.87 6.51
N ALA A 117 8.38 16.38 5.28
CA ALA A 117 7.78 17.60 4.80
C ALA A 117 6.70 17.28 3.77
N ARG A 118 5.75 18.21 3.62
CA ARG A 118 4.77 18.17 2.52
C ARG A 118 5.51 18.23 1.18
N ARG A 119 4.90 17.68 0.13
CA ARG A 119 5.49 17.73 -1.22
C ARG A 119 5.67 19.19 -1.65
N ALA A 120 6.91 19.55 -1.98
CA ALA A 120 7.17 20.82 -2.66
C ALA A 120 6.42 20.83 -3.99
N ASN A 121 5.72 21.92 -4.29
CA ASN A 121 4.91 22.04 -5.50
C ASN A 121 5.08 23.42 -6.13
N GLN A 122 4.84 23.48 -7.44
CA GLN A 122 4.99 24.71 -8.25
C GLN A 122 3.75 25.61 -8.23
N TYR A 123 2.74 25.24 -7.44
CA TYR A 123 1.44 25.92 -7.36
C TYR A 123 1.27 26.73 -6.07
N SER A 124 2.30 26.79 -5.21
CA SER A 124 2.25 27.46 -3.90
C SER A 124 1.13 26.95 -2.97
N LEU A 125 0.73 25.68 -3.13
CA LEU A 125 -0.29 25.06 -2.32
C LEU A 125 0.29 24.47 -1.05
N ALA A 126 -0.45 24.60 0.05
CA ALA A 126 -0.04 24.01 1.31
C ALA A 126 -0.23 22.49 1.32
N GLY A 127 -1.23 21.94 0.64
CA GLY A 127 -1.65 20.54 0.81
C GLY A 127 -2.32 20.29 2.17
N GLU A 128 -2.80 19.06 2.39
CA GLU A 128 -3.53 18.66 3.59
C GLU A 128 -2.94 17.38 4.17
N ARG A 129 -2.47 17.44 5.43
CA ARG A 129 -2.03 16.25 6.16
C ARG A 129 -3.25 15.40 6.50
N TRP A 130 -3.17 14.12 6.18
CA TRP A 130 -4.22 13.15 6.44
C TRP A 130 -3.62 11.84 6.93
N HIS A 131 -4.45 11.00 7.54
CA HIS A 131 -4.04 9.70 8.04
C HIS A 131 -5.25 8.76 8.14
N ALA A 132 -5.05 7.50 7.79
CA ALA A 132 -6.06 6.46 7.86
C ALA A 132 -5.51 5.28 8.68
N PRO A 133 -5.94 5.10 9.94
CA PRO A 133 -5.63 3.88 10.70
C PRO A 133 -6.37 2.66 10.11
N PRO A 134 -6.05 1.43 10.55
CA PRO A 134 -6.78 0.21 10.18
C PRO A 134 -8.27 0.31 10.47
N ILE A 135 -9.06 -0.50 9.76
CA ILE A 135 -10.47 -0.69 10.12
C ILE A 135 -10.54 -1.29 11.53
N GLY A 136 -11.45 -0.78 12.37
CA GLY A 136 -11.59 -1.22 13.76
C GLY A 136 -10.65 -0.54 14.75
N HIS A 137 -9.96 0.54 14.36
CA HIS A 137 -9.22 1.38 15.31
C HIS A 137 -10.16 2.10 16.30
N TYR A 138 -9.62 2.52 17.44
CA TYR A 138 -10.32 3.28 18.46
C TYR A 138 -9.39 4.26 19.17
N SER A 139 -9.94 5.14 20.01
CA SER A 139 -9.19 6.12 20.82
C SER A 139 -8.18 6.96 20.02
N TYR A 140 -8.59 7.43 18.84
CA TYR A 140 -7.73 8.24 17.97
C TYR A 140 -7.39 9.58 18.63
N TYR A 141 -6.10 9.85 18.83
CA TYR A 141 -5.59 10.98 19.59
C TYR A 141 -4.54 11.77 18.79
N THR A 142 -4.71 13.09 18.76
CA THR A 142 -3.82 14.05 18.07
C THR A 142 -3.55 15.31 18.91
N GLY A 143 -3.53 15.17 20.24
CA GLY A 143 -3.34 16.31 21.13
C GLY A 143 -4.66 16.95 21.57
N SER A 144 -4.70 18.29 21.60
CA SER A 144 -5.85 19.08 22.05
C SER A 144 -6.88 19.41 20.97
N THR A 145 -6.63 18.98 19.72
CA THR A 145 -7.53 19.22 18.59
C THR A 145 -7.92 17.91 17.93
N ASN A 146 -9.21 17.81 17.57
CA ASN A 146 -9.75 16.68 16.84
C ASN A 146 -9.74 16.98 15.35
N PRO A 147 -8.99 16.22 14.52
CA PRO A 147 -9.07 16.32 13.08
C PRO A 147 -10.48 16.00 12.60
N SER A 148 -10.88 16.61 11.48
CA SER A 148 -12.09 16.17 10.79
C SER A 148 -11.91 14.75 10.28
N SER A 149 -13.00 14.02 10.10
CA SER A 149 -12.95 12.66 9.57
C SER A 149 -13.98 12.45 8.47
N MET A 150 -13.74 11.44 7.66
CA MET A 150 -14.68 10.90 6.69
C MET A 150 -14.57 9.38 6.65
N THR A 151 -15.57 8.73 6.07
CA THR A 151 -15.56 7.29 5.87
C THR A 151 -15.55 6.98 4.39
N ARG A 152 -14.68 6.06 3.96
CA ARG A 152 -14.63 5.53 2.60
C ARG A 152 -15.02 4.05 2.66
N THR A 153 -15.99 3.63 1.87
CA THR A 153 -16.34 2.20 1.75
C THR A 153 -15.38 1.53 0.77
N GLY A 154 -14.57 0.61 1.27
CA GLY A 154 -13.68 -0.26 0.49
C GLY A 154 -14.18 -1.70 0.43
N GLU A 155 -13.43 -2.54 -0.29
CA GLU A 155 -13.64 -3.99 -0.40
C GLU A 155 -13.62 -4.68 0.97
N ASP A 156 -12.70 -4.28 1.85
CA ASP A 156 -12.54 -4.83 3.20
C ASP A 156 -13.53 -4.23 4.23
N GLY A 157 -14.34 -3.24 3.82
CA GLY A 157 -15.27 -2.53 4.70
C GLY A 157 -15.03 -1.02 4.78
N ALA A 158 -15.65 -0.39 5.77
CA ALA A 158 -15.63 1.06 5.95
C ALA A 158 -14.35 1.52 6.65
N ILE A 159 -13.50 2.27 5.93
CA ILE A 159 -12.27 2.84 6.48
C ILE A 159 -12.45 4.33 6.83
N THR A 160 -11.98 4.72 8.02
CA THR A 160 -12.00 6.12 8.46
C THR A 160 -10.73 6.82 8.03
N VAL A 161 -10.88 7.99 7.40
CA VAL A 161 -9.77 8.88 7.04
C VAL A 161 -9.87 10.15 7.86
N TYR A 162 -8.84 10.43 8.65
CA TYR A 162 -8.69 11.69 9.37
C TYR A 162 -7.97 12.71 8.51
N ARG A 163 -8.49 13.92 8.53
CA ARG A 163 -8.13 15.05 7.68
C ARG A 163 -7.64 16.21 8.52
N ALA A 164 -6.87 17.11 7.92
CA ALA A 164 -6.20 18.22 8.59
C ALA A 164 -5.44 17.80 9.88
N VAL A 165 -4.71 16.69 9.83
CA VAL A 165 -3.92 16.19 10.99
C VAL A 165 -2.88 17.26 11.41
N PRO A 166 -2.86 17.69 12.68
CA PRO A 166 -1.96 18.74 13.14
C PRO A 166 -0.48 18.43 12.87
N ALA A 167 0.28 19.46 12.47
CA ALA A 167 1.66 19.24 12.03
C ALA A 167 2.62 18.79 13.15
N THR A 168 2.31 19.17 14.39
CA THR A 168 3.13 18.96 15.59
C THR A 168 2.84 17.64 16.31
N PHE A 169 1.86 16.85 15.83
CA PHE A 169 1.43 15.61 16.49
C PHE A 169 1.58 14.40 15.57
N SER A 170 2.04 13.30 16.16
CA SER A 170 1.97 11.95 15.57
C SER A 170 0.74 11.25 16.16
N PRO A 171 -0.28 10.90 15.35
CA PRO A 171 -1.49 10.27 15.85
C PRO A 171 -1.20 9.03 16.68
N ARG A 172 -1.97 8.85 17.76
CA ARG A 172 -1.99 7.61 18.55
C ARG A 172 -3.38 7.00 18.51
N TRP A 173 -3.46 5.68 18.51
CA TRP A 173 -4.73 4.96 18.42
C TRP A 173 -4.57 3.53 18.93
N GLY A 174 -5.66 2.95 19.40
CA GLY A 174 -5.75 1.52 19.71
C GLY A 174 -6.31 0.73 18.54
N CYS A 175 -5.95 -0.54 18.42
CA CYS A 175 -6.56 -1.48 17.48
C CYS A 175 -6.32 -2.91 17.97
N SER A 176 -7.30 -3.79 17.78
CA SER A 176 -7.11 -5.22 18.03
C SER A 176 -6.10 -5.80 17.04
N ALA A 177 -5.25 -6.73 17.48
CA ALA A 177 -4.32 -7.42 16.58
C ALA A 177 -5.07 -8.15 15.44
N THR A 178 -6.27 -8.66 15.71
CA THR A 178 -7.14 -9.31 14.71
C THR A 178 -7.70 -8.36 13.65
N SER A 179 -7.85 -7.08 13.98
CA SER A 179 -8.40 -6.06 13.07
C SER A 179 -7.32 -5.27 12.33
N TYR A 180 -6.07 -5.27 12.81
CA TYR A 180 -4.99 -4.42 12.28
C TYR A 180 -4.76 -4.59 10.77
N MET A 181 -5.00 -5.80 10.24
CA MET A 181 -4.80 -6.11 8.83
C MET A 181 -5.98 -5.73 7.92
N GLN A 182 -7.09 -5.25 8.48
CA GLN A 182 -8.27 -4.82 7.72
C GLN A 182 -8.05 -3.44 7.10
N GLY A 183 -8.32 -3.31 5.79
CA GLY A 183 -8.06 -2.09 5.03
C GLY A 183 -6.56 -1.80 4.83
N ARG A 184 -5.69 -2.82 4.96
CA ARG A 184 -4.26 -2.68 4.70
C ARG A 184 -3.98 -2.46 3.22
N VAL A 185 -2.79 -1.92 2.94
CA VAL A 185 -2.20 -2.02 1.61
C VAL A 185 -1.56 -3.39 1.45
N LYS A 186 -1.92 -4.08 0.36
CA LYS A 186 -1.43 -5.41 0.00
C LYS A 186 -0.75 -5.35 -1.37
N PHE A 187 0.32 -6.13 -1.49
CA PHE A 187 0.98 -6.38 -2.76
C PHE A 187 1.03 -7.87 -3.03
N LEU A 188 0.46 -8.28 -4.16
CA LEU A 188 0.50 -9.65 -4.61
C LEU A 188 1.43 -9.78 -5.82
N SER A 189 2.23 -10.83 -5.81
CA SER A 189 3.06 -11.28 -6.94
C SER A 189 2.68 -12.71 -7.25
N ALA A 190 2.24 -12.99 -8.49
CA ALA A 190 1.71 -14.29 -8.89
C ALA A 190 0.63 -14.85 -7.93
N SER A 191 -0.31 -13.98 -7.51
CA SER A 191 -1.39 -14.28 -6.55
C SER A 191 -0.95 -14.56 -5.10
N ILE A 192 0.31 -14.37 -4.77
CA ILE A 192 0.85 -14.52 -3.41
C ILE A 192 1.07 -13.15 -2.79
N GLU A 193 0.50 -12.89 -1.63
CA GLU A 193 0.77 -11.66 -0.88
C GLU A 193 2.18 -11.70 -0.27
N LEU A 194 3.00 -10.69 -0.58
CA LEU A 194 4.39 -10.61 -0.11
C LEU A 194 4.50 -9.79 1.18
N THR A 195 5.50 -10.11 2.00
CA THR A 195 5.93 -9.32 3.18
C THR A 195 7.33 -8.77 2.98
N GLY A 196 7.69 -7.65 3.62
CA GLY A 196 9.02 -7.03 3.44
C GLY A 196 9.35 -6.70 1.99
N CYS A 197 10.64 -6.52 1.67
CA CYS A 197 11.07 -5.98 0.37
C CYS A 197 11.94 -6.95 -0.45
N ASP A 198 12.53 -7.97 0.18
CA ASP A 198 13.55 -8.84 -0.42
C ASP A 198 12.93 -10.04 -1.14
N HIS A 199 12.12 -9.77 -2.17
CA HIS A 199 11.38 -10.79 -2.91
C HIS A 199 11.51 -10.64 -4.42
N GLU A 200 11.51 -11.79 -5.11
CA GLU A 200 11.26 -11.81 -6.54
C GLU A 200 9.80 -11.41 -6.83
N CYS A 201 9.66 -10.54 -7.82
CA CYS A 201 8.41 -9.86 -8.15
C CYS A 201 8.05 -10.11 -9.62
N SER A 202 6.88 -10.70 -9.87
CA SER A 202 6.41 -11.00 -11.24
C SER A 202 6.01 -9.73 -11.98
N THR A 203 6.63 -9.46 -13.13
CA THR A 203 6.35 -8.26 -13.93
C THR A 203 5.02 -8.36 -14.71
N SER A 204 4.45 -9.54 -14.83
CA SER A 204 3.23 -9.82 -15.62
C SER A 204 2.02 -10.22 -14.78
N SER A 205 2.22 -10.65 -13.54
CA SER A 205 1.16 -11.04 -12.62
C SER A 205 1.40 -10.39 -11.26
N TRP A 206 0.82 -9.22 -11.06
CA TRP A 206 0.93 -8.47 -9.81
C TRP A 206 -0.33 -7.67 -9.50
N GLN A 207 -0.49 -7.30 -8.25
CA GLN A 207 -1.58 -6.47 -7.78
C GLN A 207 -1.12 -5.58 -6.63
N LEU A 208 -1.42 -4.29 -6.71
CA LEU A 208 -1.23 -3.32 -5.62
C LEU A 208 -2.59 -2.77 -5.20
N SER A 209 -3.04 -3.05 -3.98
CA SER A 209 -4.39 -2.68 -3.53
C SER A 209 -4.41 -2.17 -2.10
N ASN A 210 -5.31 -1.24 -1.79
CA ASN A 210 -5.64 -0.82 -0.42
C ASN A 210 -7.13 -1.02 -0.08
N GLY A 211 -7.84 -1.82 -0.89
CA GLY A 211 -9.28 -2.03 -0.79
C GLY A 211 -10.15 -0.89 -1.34
N LEU A 212 -9.59 0.28 -1.67
CA LEU A 212 -10.30 1.42 -2.28
C LEU A 212 -9.85 1.68 -3.72
N VAL A 213 -8.55 1.51 -3.96
CA VAL A 213 -7.86 1.58 -5.23
C VAL A 213 -7.11 0.28 -5.41
N ASN A 214 -7.15 -0.25 -6.61
CA ASN A 214 -6.44 -1.44 -7.02
C ASN A 214 -5.69 -1.14 -8.32
N VAL A 215 -4.43 -1.54 -8.42
CA VAL A 215 -3.62 -1.38 -9.63
C VAL A 215 -3.15 -2.76 -10.07
N VAL A 216 -3.42 -3.09 -11.32
CA VAL A 216 -3.07 -4.38 -11.94
C VAL A 216 -2.48 -4.15 -13.34
N PRO A 217 -1.68 -5.11 -13.87
CA PRO A 217 -1.25 -5.05 -15.25
C PRO A 217 -2.45 -5.18 -16.21
N SER A 218 -2.32 -4.60 -17.40
CA SER A 218 -3.35 -4.69 -18.45
C SER A 218 -2.73 -5.07 -19.79
N ALA A 219 -3.46 -5.82 -20.61
CA ALA A 219 -3.07 -6.09 -21.99
C ALA A 219 -3.33 -4.88 -22.92
N SER A 220 -4.15 -3.93 -22.49
CA SER A 220 -4.65 -2.82 -23.31
C SER A 220 -4.06 -1.45 -22.94
N ALA A 221 -3.26 -1.41 -21.86
CA ALA A 221 -2.58 -0.21 -21.35
C ALA A 221 -1.44 -0.60 -20.37
N SER A 222 -0.59 0.36 -20.02
CA SER A 222 0.48 0.14 -19.04
C SER A 222 -0.03 -0.23 -17.63
N LEU A 223 -1.16 0.34 -17.21
CA LEU A 223 -1.76 0.16 -15.89
C LEU A 223 -3.29 0.11 -16.00
N ASP A 224 -3.93 -0.80 -15.28
CA ASP A 224 -5.36 -0.72 -14.96
C ASP A 224 -5.51 -0.24 -13.51
N VAL A 225 -5.98 0.99 -13.34
CA VAL A 225 -6.27 1.59 -12.03
C VAL A 225 -7.76 1.48 -11.79
N GLN A 226 -8.12 0.63 -10.85
CA GLN A 226 -9.50 0.32 -10.51
C GLN A 226 -9.89 1.01 -9.20
N ALA A 227 -11.15 1.43 -9.11
CA ALA A 227 -11.72 2.07 -7.94
C ALA A 227 -12.87 1.24 -7.35
N TYR A 228 -12.90 1.10 -6.04
CA TYR A 228 -14.02 0.48 -5.32
C TYR A 228 -14.83 1.55 -4.60
N THR A 229 -16.08 1.79 -5.02
CA THR A 229 -16.95 2.82 -4.44
C THR A 229 -18.22 2.26 -3.81
N GLY A 230 -18.18 1.01 -3.31
CA GLY A 230 -19.29 0.39 -2.57
C GLY A 230 -20.05 -0.72 -3.33
N GLY A 231 -19.43 -1.35 -4.33
CA GLY A 231 -20.05 -2.43 -5.09
C GLY A 231 -19.03 -3.31 -5.81
N ALA A 232 -18.70 -2.96 -7.05
CA ALA A 232 -17.69 -3.66 -7.84
C ALA A 232 -16.53 -2.73 -8.21
N TRP A 233 -15.36 -3.32 -8.46
CA TRP A 233 -14.20 -2.63 -9.00
C TRP A 233 -14.51 -1.99 -10.36
N GLN A 234 -14.28 -0.68 -10.48
CA GLN A 234 -14.47 0.09 -11.71
C GLN A 234 -13.12 0.40 -12.34
N SER A 235 -12.87 -0.13 -13.53
CA SER A 235 -11.57 -0.03 -14.21
C SER A 235 -11.38 1.31 -14.92
N LYS A 236 -10.14 1.81 -14.85
CA LYS A 236 -9.67 2.91 -15.69
C LYS A 236 -8.25 2.63 -16.20
N LEU A 237 -8.14 2.53 -17.52
CA LEU A 237 -6.90 2.14 -18.18
C LEU A 237 -6.00 3.36 -18.45
N TRP A 238 -4.76 3.30 -17.96
CA TRP A 238 -3.74 4.33 -18.07
C TRP A 238 -2.52 3.85 -18.82
N ARG A 239 -2.04 4.67 -19.75
CA ARG A 239 -0.85 4.46 -20.55
C ARG A 239 0.26 5.36 -20.05
N VAL A 240 1.43 4.77 -19.82
CA VAL A 240 2.66 5.44 -19.42
C VAL A 240 3.58 5.47 -20.63
N PHE A 241 4.09 6.64 -20.97
CA PHE A 241 5.01 6.81 -22.08
C PHE A 241 6.41 7.16 -21.57
N SER A 242 7.40 6.49 -22.15
CA SER A 242 8.82 6.73 -21.86
C SER A 242 9.35 7.99 -22.54
N ASP A 243 8.71 8.39 -23.65
CA ASP A 243 8.99 9.57 -24.45
C ASP A 243 7.68 10.10 -25.08
N THR A 244 7.77 10.99 -26.07
CA THR A 244 6.60 11.59 -26.73
C THR A 244 5.67 10.58 -27.44
N SER A 245 6.17 9.41 -27.83
CA SER A 245 5.47 8.44 -28.70
C SER A 245 5.51 6.97 -28.24
N THR A 246 6.44 6.61 -27.36
CA THR A 246 6.71 5.22 -26.98
C THR A 246 6.01 4.87 -25.68
N GLU A 247 4.89 4.14 -25.78
CA GLU A 247 4.19 3.55 -24.65
C GLU A 247 5.01 2.41 -24.02
N VAL A 248 5.01 2.34 -22.69
CA VAL A 248 5.56 1.22 -21.94
C VAL A 248 4.49 0.13 -21.84
N THR A 249 4.61 -0.90 -22.66
CA THR A 249 3.65 -2.03 -22.70
C THR A 249 4.08 -3.22 -21.85
N SER A 250 5.33 -3.26 -21.41
CA SER A 250 5.86 -4.30 -20.53
C SER A 250 7.03 -3.80 -19.70
N TRP A 251 7.23 -4.43 -18.54
CA TRP A 251 8.33 -4.14 -17.61
C TRP A 251 9.36 -5.27 -17.61
N ASP A 252 10.64 -4.92 -17.50
CA ASP A 252 11.72 -5.91 -17.54
C ASP A 252 12.04 -6.45 -16.15
N ALA A 253 11.84 -5.65 -15.11
CA ALA A 253 12.03 -6.04 -13.71
C ALA A 253 11.12 -5.25 -12.78
N MET A 254 10.86 -5.80 -11.60
CA MET A 254 10.09 -5.17 -10.54
C MET A 254 10.72 -5.47 -9.17
N SER A 255 10.63 -4.52 -8.24
CA SER A 255 11.14 -4.67 -6.86
C SER A 255 10.27 -3.90 -5.88
N LEU A 256 10.10 -4.42 -4.66
CA LEU A 256 9.47 -3.70 -3.56
C LEU A 256 10.49 -2.77 -2.89
N LEU A 257 10.09 -1.51 -2.67
CA LEU A 257 10.91 -0.52 -1.96
C LEU A 257 10.41 -0.25 -0.54
N HIS A 258 9.13 -0.51 -0.30
CA HIS A 258 8.43 -0.31 0.97
C HIS A 258 7.21 -1.25 0.96
N ASN A 259 6.94 -1.96 2.04
CA ASN A 259 5.89 -2.99 2.06
C ASN A 259 5.23 -3.15 3.45
N GLU A 260 4.78 -2.03 4.00
CA GLU A 260 4.11 -1.95 5.27
C GLU A 260 2.58 -1.97 5.06
N PRO A 261 1.79 -2.45 6.04
CA PRO A 261 0.32 -2.44 5.94
C PRO A 261 -0.28 -1.04 5.71
N GLU A 262 0.44 0.01 6.07
CA GLU A 262 0.06 1.42 5.91
C GLU A 262 0.34 1.95 4.50
N ALA A 263 1.43 1.50 3.87
CA ALA A 263 1.85 1.95 2.56
C ALA A 263 2.76 0.93 1.89
N VAL A 264 2.58 0.75 0.58
CA VAL A 264 3.46 -0.07 -0.26
C VAL A 264 3.99 0.79 -1.39
N THR A 265 5.28 0.66 -1.68
CA THR A 265 5.91 1.23 -2.88
C THR A 265 6.58 0.14 -3.68
N VAL A 266 6.20 0.03 -4.95
CA VAL A 266 6.79 -0.89 -5.92
C VAL A 266 7.49 -0.10 -7.02
N ARG A 267 8.66 -0.56 -7.43
CA ARG A 267 9.45 0.00 -8.53
C ARG A 267 9.42 -0.94 -9.72
N PHE A 268 9.04 -0.40 -10.86
CA PHE A 268 9.16 -1.05 -12.15
C PHE A 268 10.38 -0.50 -12.89
N THR A 269 11.05 -1.36 -13.65
CA THR A 269 12.20 -0.98 -14.48
C THR A 269 11.97 -1.40 -15.92
N LYS A 270 12.22 -0.47 -16.85
CA LYS A 270 12.25 -0.70 -18.28
C LYS A 270 13.58 -0.26 -18.86
N SER A 271 14.24 -1.14 -19.59
CA SER A 271 15.48 -0.83 -20.30
C SER A 271 15.18 0.10 -21.47
N LEU A 272 15.98 1.13 -21.61
CA LEU A 272 15.98 2.05 -22.76
C LEU A 272 17.32 1.94 -23.48
N ASN A 273 17.38 2.41 -24.72
CA ASN A 273 18.63 2.51 -25.45
C ASN A 273 18.91 3.98 -25.84
N PRO A 274 19.77 4.71 -25.10
CA PRO A 274 20.48 4.31 -23.88
C PRO A 274 19.65 4.46 -22.59
N GLY A 275 20.05 3.75 -21.53
CA GLY A 275 19.61 4.01 -20.16
C GLY A 275 18.45 3.14 -19.68
N ARG A 276 17.69 3.66 -18.71
CA ARG A 276 16.55 2.98 -18.08
C ARG A 276 15.47 3.99 -17.73
N LEU A 277 14.25 3.51 -17.71
CA LEU A 277 13.08 4.17 -17.15
C LEU A 277 12.67 3.42 -15.89
N HIS A 278 12.35 4.16 -14.85
CA HIS A 278 11.81 3.62 -13.63
C HIS A 278 10.46 4.27 -13.34
N LEU A 279 9.48 3.46 -12.98
CA LEU A 279 8.19 3.91 -12.46
C LEU A 279 8.06 3.40 -11.03
N ASP A 280 7.93 4.32 -10.08
CA ASP A 280 7.59 3.96 -8.71
C ASP A 280 6.09 4.21 -8.51
N LEU A 281 5.37 3.20 -8.03
CA LEU A 281 3.97 3.33 -7.61
C LEU A 281 3.88 3.17 -6.10
N THR A 282 3.32 4.18 -5.43
CA THR A 282 3.04 4.16 -3.99
C THR A 282 1.55 4.19 -3.75
N LEU A 283 1.05 3.24 -2.96
CA LEU A 283 -0.33 3.22 -2.49
C LEU A 283 -0.35 3.25 -0.96
N ARG A 284 -1.28 4.02 -0.40
CA ARG A 284 -1.42 4.23 1.04
C ARG A 284 -2.79 3.77 1.52
N ARG A 285 -2.85 3.29 2.75
CA ARG A 285 -4.10 2.93 3.43
C ARG A 285 -5.06 4.12 3.36
N GLY A 286 -6.32 3.85 3.02
CA GLY A 286 -7.36 4.87 2.94
C GLY A 286 -7.30 5.80 1.73
N SER A 287 -6.26 5.76 0.89
CA SER A 287 -6.15 6.64 -0.30
C SER A 287 -7.18 6.31 -1.39
N ARG A 288 -7.64 7.34 -2.11
CA ARG A 288 -8.46 7.26 -3.35
C ARG A 288 -7.62 7.41 -4.62
N PHE A 289 -6.31 7.45 -4.49
CA PHE A 289 -5.37 7.58 -5.59
C PHE A 289 -4.12 6.74 -5.34
N VAL A 290 -3.48 6.31 -6.42
CA VAL A 290 -2.11 5.80 -6.44
C VAL A 290 -1.16 6.94 -6.80
N GLU A 291 -0.05 7.04 -6.09
CA GLU A 291 1.03 8.00 -6.37
C GLU A 291 2.01 7.38 -7.35
N GLY A 292 2.45 8.14 -8.35
CA GLY A 292 3.41 7.71 -9.35
C GLY A 292 4.64 8.62 -9.39
N TYR A 293 5.80 8.04 -9.64
CA TYR A 293 7.03 8.77 -9.91
C TYR A 293 7.78 8.12 -11.06
N LEU A 294 7.77 8.77 -12.21
CA LEU A 294 8.47 8.34 -13.41
C LEU A 294 9.82 9.04 -13.48
N HIS A 295 10.90 8.31 -13.72
CA HIS A 295 12.21 8.90 -13.94
C HIS A 295 13.07 8.16 -14.96
N ARG A 296 13.90 8.90 -15.68
CA ARG A 296 14.86 8.39 -16.67
C ARG A 296 16.15 9.22 -16.68
N GLY A 297 17.21 8.69 -17.29
CA GLY A 297 18.53 9.33 -17.30
C GLY A 297 18.68 10.53 -18.24
N THR A 298 17.79 10.71 -19.21
CA THR A 298 17.87 11.77 -20.24
C THR A 298 16.54 12.52 -20.33
N ALA A 299 16.60 13.83 -20.52
CA ALA A 299 15.40 14.65 -20.60
C ALA A 299 14.57 14.33 -21.86
N ASP A 300 13.26 14.19 -21.69
CA ASP A 300 12.30 13.92 -22.77
C ASP A 300 10.89 14.39 -22.35
N THR A 301 9.88 14.13 -23.16
CA THR A 301 8.48 14.28 -22.79
C THR A 301 7.99 13.04 -22.07
N LEU A 302 7.73 13.16 -20.77
CA LEU A 302 7.11 12.12 -19.97
C LEU A 302 5.59 12.32 -19.95
N THR A 303 4.82 11.25 -20.22
CA THR A 303 3.36 11.33 -20.33
C THR A 303 2.67 10.19 -19.61
N VAL A 304 1.59 10.50 -18.90
CA VAL A 304 0.65 9.51 -18.34
C VAL A 304 -0.75 9.94 -18.73
N ARG A 305 -1.47 9.10 -19.46
CA ARG A 305 -2.78 9.45 -20.02
C ARG A 305 -3.73 8.25 -20.10
N LEU A 306 -5.02 8.51 -20.22
CA LEU A 306 -6.01 7.47 -20.42
C LEU A 306 -5.81 6.77 -21.77
N ALA A 307 -6.08 5.46 -21.78
CA ALA A 307 -6.11 4.66 -23.00
C ALA A 307 -7.28 5.06 -23.90
N THR A 308 -8.45 5.33 -23.30
CA THR A 308 -9.65 5.82 -23.98
C THR A 308 -9.83 7.29 -23.66
N MET A 309 -9.94 8.12 -24.69
CA MET A 309 -10.18 9.56 -24.53
C MET A 309 -11.48 9.81 -23.78
N GLU A 310 -11.42 10.71 -22.80
CA GLU A 310 -12.59 11.20 -22.08
C GLU A 310 -12.53 12.72 -21.95
N ASN A 311 -13.68 13.38 -22.08
CA ASN A 311 -13.78 14.82 -21.88
C ASN A 311 -13.36 15.20 -20.46
N ASN A 312 -12.46 16.17 -20.36
CA ASN A 312 -11.84 16.55 -19.10
C ASN A 312 -11.63 18.06 -19.00
N THR A 313 -11.48 18.53 -17.77
CA THR A 313 -11.15 19.92 -17.47
C THR A 313 -10.00 19.99 -16.47
N ALA A 314 -9.22 21.05 -16.58
CA ALA A 314 -8.28 21.48 -15.56
C ALA A 314 -8.80 22.77 -14.91
N PRO A 315 -8.59 22.98 -13.60
CA PRO A 315 -8.81 24.29 -13.02
C PRO A 315 -7.83 25.29 -13.64
N ALA A 316 -8.13 26.59 -13.55
CA ALA A 316 -7.26 27.63 -14.11
C ALA A 316 -5.82 27.60 -13.55
N SER A 317 -5.65 27.09 -12.34
CA SER A 317 -4.33 26.91 -11.71
C SER A 317 -3.52 25.73 -12.26
N GLY A 318 -4.14 24.82 -13.05
CA GLY A 318 -3.43 23.75 -13.75
C GLY A 318 -2.85 22.64 -12.87
N GLU A 319 -3.36 22.47 -11.65
CA GLU A 319 -2.82 21.53 -10.64
C GLU A 319 -3.27 20.07 -10.82
N TYR A 320 -4.41 19.86 -11.47
CA TYR A 320 -4.97 18.55 -11.76
C TYR A 320 -5.87 18.61 -13.00
N VAL A 321 -6.23 17.45 -13.54
CA VAL A 321 -7.19 17.23 -14.61
C VAL A 321 -8.21 16.22 -14.10
N ALA A 322 -9.49 16.50 -14.28
CA ALA A 322 -10.56 15.58 -13.91
C ALA A 322 -11.56 15.43 -15.05
N ALA A 323 -12.30 14.32 -15.06
CA ALA A 323 -13.41 14.15 -16.00
C ALA A 323 -14.43 15.28 -15.87
N SER A 324 -14.97 15.74 -17.00
CA SER A 324 -16.01 16.77 -17.01
C SER A 324 -17.37 16.23 -16.55
N GLY A 325 -17.63 14.96 -16.82
CA GLY A 325 -18.87 14.26 -16.50
C GLY A 325 -18.62 12.99 -15.69
N ASN A 326 -19.68 12.48 -15.06
CA ASN A 326 -19.60 11.22 -14.33
C ASN A 326 -19.55 10.03 -15.32
N ASP A 327 -18.83 8.98 -14.96
CA ASP A 327 -18.90 7.68 -15.63
C ASP A 327 -20.21 6.94 -15.29
N ALA A 328 -20.38 5.73 -15.84
CA ALA A 328 -21.56 4.91 -15.62
C ALA A 328 -21.76 4.52 -14.13
N ALA A 329 -20.70 4.54 -13.32
CA ALA A 329 -20.75 4.28 -11.89
C ALA A 329 -20.93 5.56 -11.05
N GLY A 330 -21.12 6.72 -11.69
CA GLY A 330 -21.29 8.01 -11.02
C GLY A 330 -19.98 8.67 -10.58
N ASN A 331 -18.82 8.12 -10.95
CA ASN A 331 -17.51 8.57 -10.52
C ASN A 331 -16.82 9.44 -11.59
N ARG A 332 -15.72 10.10 -11.23
CA ARG A 332 -14.85 10.81 -12.19
C ARG A 332 -13.41 10.41 -11.97
N PHE A 333 -12.62 10.30 -13.04
CA PHE A 333 -11.18 10.18 -12.89
C PHE A 333 -10.58 11.52 -12.46
N ILE A 334 -9.45 11.46 -11.76
CA ILE A 334 -8.59 12.61 -11.49
C ILE A 334 -7.12 12.21 -11.65
N VAL A 335 -6.34 13.12 -12.20
CA VAL A 335 -4.88 13.02 -12.33
C VAL A 335 -4.25 14.37 -12.08
N GLY A 336 -3.09 14.42 -11.44
CA GLY A 336 -2.38 15.67 -11.23
C GLY A 336 -0.93 15.43 -10.85
N SER A 337 -0.20 16.50 -10.59
CA SER A 337 1.23 16.49 -10.25
C SER A 337 1.53 17.62 -9.28
N ALA A 338 2.64 17.54 -8.53
CA ALA A 338 3.17 18.68 -7.78
C ALA A 338 3.99 19.61 -8.70
N SER A 339 4.41 19.13 -9.86
CA SER A 339 5.12 19.89 -10.90
C SER A 339 4.12 20.48 -11.91
N ASN A 340 4.44 21.63 -12.51
CA ASN A 340 3.70 22.18 -13.64
C ASN A 340 3.70 21.18 -14.79
N PHE A 341 2.54 20.98 -15.40
CA PHE A 341 2.37 20.04 -16.52
C PHE A 341 1.41 20.59 -17.56
N THR A 342 1.39 19.97 -18.73
CA THR A 342 0.40 20.22 -19.78
C THR A 342 -0.69 19.15 -19.75
N PRO A 343 -1.97 19.50 -19.52
CA PRO A 343 -3.10 18.57 -19.63
C PRO A 343 -3.13 17.87 -20.98
N HIS A 344 -3.30 16.55 -20.98
CA HIS A 344 -3.39 15.78 -22.21
C HIS A 344 -4.85 15.68 -22.70
N ALA A 345 -5.10 15.86 -24.00
CA ALA A 345 -6.45 15.88 -24.57
C ALA A 345 -7.26 14.58 -24.29
N SER A 346 -6.59 13.42 -24.27
CA SER A 346 -7.21 12.14 -23.90
C SER A 346 -7.60 12.01 -22.42
N GLY A 347 -7.24 12.96 -21.57
CA GLY A 347 -7.25 12.82 -20.11
C GLY A 347 -5.88 12.32 -19.64
N GLY A 348 -5.24 13.03 -18.72
CA GLY A 348 -3.84 12.79 -18.38
C GLY A 348 -3.02 14.07 -18.27
N LEU A 349 -1.72 13.88 -18.14
CA LEU A 349 -0.74 14.94 -18.10
C LEU A 349 0.52 14.57 -18.88
N SER A 350 1.23 15.59 -19.33
CA SER A 350 2.53 15.49 -19.98
C SER A 350 3.47 16.58 -19.48
N LEU A 351 4.75 16.27 -19.38
CA LEU A 351 5.79 17.23 -19.03
C LEU A 351 6.96 17.06 -20.00
N ALA A 352 7.21 18.10 -20.79
CA ALA A 352 8.27 18.14 -21.78
C ALA A 352 9.64 18.46 -21.16
N ALA A 353 10.70 18.03 -21.83
CA ALA A 353 12.09 18.32 -21.48
C ALA A 353 12.45 18.05 -20.01
N THR A 354 11.98 16.92 -19.47
CA THR A 354 12.21 16.52 -18.08
C THR A 354 12.81 15.12 -17.99
N THR A 355 13.58 14.87 -16.93
CA THR A 355 14.03 13.53 -16.54
C THR A 355 13.09 12.87 -15.55
N ARG A 356 12.11 13.61 -15.01
CA ARG A 356 11.22 13.15 -13.94
C ARG A 356 9.81 13.71 -14.06
N LEU A 357 8.84 12.91 -13.67
CA LEU A 357 7.44 13.29 -13.60
C LEU A 357 6.81 12.60 -12.40
N ASP A 358 6.45 13.37 -11.39
CA ASP A 358 5.58 12.91 -10.31
C ASP A 358 4.11 13.08 -10.71
N PHE A 359 3.25 12.16 -10.29
CA PHE A 359 1.83 12.25 -10.55
C PHE A 359 1.01 11.51 -9.48
N PHE A 360 -0.30 11.66 -9.52
CA PHE A 360 -1.26 10.76 -8.89
C PHE A 360 -2.37 10.39 -9.88
N LEU A 361 -2.88 9.17 -9.78
CA LEU A 361 -4.04 8.68 -10.55
C LEU A 361 -5.10 8.25 -9.55
N GLY A 362 -6.31 8.79 -9.65
CA GLY A 362 -7.34 8.51 -8.66
C GLY A 362 -8.76 8.66 -9.17
N VAL A 363 -9.67 8.57 -8.20
CA VAL A 363 -11.11 8.63 -8.41
C VAL A 363 -11.74 9.67 -7.49
N ILE A 364 -12.59 10.51 -8.07
CA ILE A 364 -13.54 11.37 -7.34
C ILE A 364 -14.80 10.53 -7.17
N ALA A 365 -14.91 9.84 -6.02
CA ALA A 365 -16.03 8.95 -5.73
C ALA A 365 -17.33 9.75 -5.60
N GLY A 366 -18.38 9.37 -6.35
CA GLY A 366 -19.63 10.14 -6.47
C GLY A 366 -19.54 11.36 -7.42
N GLY A 367 -18.39 11.56 -8.07
CA GLY A 367 -18.22 12.52 -9.16
C GLY A 367 -18.61 13.95 -8.77
N GLY A 368 -19.59 14.52 -9.47
CA GLY A 368 -20.10 15.87 -9.18
C GLY A 368 -20.74 16.06 -7.79
N SER A 369 -21.09 14.96 -7.11
CA SER A 369 -21.68 14.94 -5.77
C SER A 369 -20.77 14.30 -4.73
N ALA A 370 -19.45 14.33 -4.97
CA ALA A 370 -18.47 13.74 -4.08
C ALA A 370 -18.58 14.29 -2.66
N ALA A 371 -18.42 13.41 -1.67
CA ALA A 371 -18.30 13.82 -0.28
C ALA A 371 -17.12 14.79 -0.12
N ALA A 372 -17.17 15.67 0.88
CA ALA A 372 -16.19 16.75 1.05
C ALA A 372 -14.73 16.29 1.12
N GLY A 373 -14.45 15.03 1.45
CA GLY A 373 -13.10 14.48 1.47
C GLY A 373 -12.65 13.72 0.21
N ASP A 374 -13.56 13.55 -0.76
CA ASP A 374 -13.30 12.93 -2.07
C ASP A 374 -13.46 13.93 -3.23
N ALA A 375 -13.73 15.20 -2.93
CA ALA A 375 -13.72 16.28 -3.91
C ALA A 375 -12.33 16.45 -4.55
N ALA A 376 -12.29 16.84 -5.83
CA ALA A 376 -11.06 16.89 -6.63
C ALA A 376 -9.92 17.70 -5.97
N THR A 377 -10.23 18.90 -5.48
CA THR A 377 -9.28 19.79 -4.81
C THR A 377 -8.71 19.16 -3.53
N VAL A 378 -9.54 18.43 -2.80
CA VAL A 378 -9.15 17.77 -1.56
C VAL A 378 -8.29 16.55 -1.82
N LEU A 379 -8.56 15.77 -2.87
CA LEU A 379 -7.69 14.67 -3.26
C LEU A 379 -6.30 15.16 -3.70
N ARG A 380 -6.24 16.26 -4.45
CA ARG A 380 -4.98 16.97 -4.75
C ARG A 380 -4.27 17.40 -3.46
N ASP A 381 -4.97 18.00 -2.51
CA ASP A 381 -4.34 18.44 -1.26
C ASP A 381 -3.85 17.27 -0.42
N GLN A 382 -4.59 16.16 -0.38
CA GLN A 382 -4.16 14.91 0.24
C GLN A 382 -2.90 14.35 -0.42
N TYR A 383 -2.79 14.41 -1.75
CA TYR A 383 -1.57 14.03 -2.47
C TYR A 383 -0.37 14.89 -2.04
N LEU A 384 -0.54 16.22 -2.01
CA LEU A 384 0.53 17.16 -1.63
C LEU A 384 0.91 17.04 -0.14
N GLY A 385 -0.05 16.71 0.71
CA GLY A 385 0.14 16.56 2.16
C GLY A 385 0.40 15.13 2.63
N ALA A 386 0.54 14.16 1.73
CA ALA A 386 0.87 12.78 2.06
C ALA A 386 2.29 12.69 2.63
N LEU A 387 2.42 12.15 3.84
CA LEU A 387 3.70 12.04 4.55
C LEU A 387 4.12 10.56 4.68
N PRO A 388 5.42 10.26 4.68
CA PRO A 388 5.93 8.97 5.16
C PRO A 388 5.40 8.64 6.55
N GLU A 389 4.94 7.39 6.70
CA GLU A 389 4.41 6.88 7.95
C GLU A 389 5.28 5.73 8.46
N ARG A 390 5.49 5.69 9.77
CA ARG A 390 6.04 4.52 10.47
C ARG A 390 5.25 4.28 11.74
N ILE A 391 4.92 3.02 12.00
CA ILE A 391 4.17 2.60 13.18
C ILE A 391 5.12 2.20 14.30
N TYR A 392 4.78 2.61 15.52
CA TYR A 392 5.49 2.23 16.74
C TYR A 392 4.49 1.82 17.82
N GLY A 393 4.81 0.78 18.58
CA GLY A 393 4.11 0.48 19.83
C GLY A 393 4.48 1.51 20.90
N VAL A 394 3.48 2.05 21.57
CA VAL A 394 3.61 2.97 22.71
C VAL A 394 2.81 2.38 23.85
N ARG A 395 3.47 2.14 24.99
CA ARG A 395 2.79 1.66 26.19
C ARG A 395 1.81 2.73 26.69
N ARG A 396 0.59 2.30 27.01
CA ARG A 396 -0.44 3.19 27.59
C ARG A 396 -0.09 3.64 28.99
#